data_AF-A0A7K3Z1W3-F1
#
_entry.id   AF-A0A7K3Z1W3-F1
#
_cell.length_a   1.000
_cell.length_b   1.000
_cell.length_c   1.000
_cell.angle_alpha   90.00
_cell.angle_beta   90.00
_cell.angle_gamma   90.00
#
_symmetry.space_group_name_H-M   'P 1'
#
loop_
_entity.id
_entity.type
_entity.pdbx_description
1 polymer ?
#
loop_
_entity_poly.entity_id
_entity_poly.type
_entity_poly.pdbx_seq_one_letter_code
_entity_poly.pdbx_strand_id
1 'polypeptide(L)'
;MEESVNLKIDSKGRLCVPAEIREEIGEIITLKKTPQGYLIIPGKTKDFLSEFEKLITSAPKRKGKPKLATPEEMKSIWRVAK
;
A
#
# COMPACT_ATOMS: atom_id res chain seq x y z
N MET A 1 -5.16 31.56 4.12
CA MET A 1 -4.00 32.19 3.48
C MET A 1 -3.30 31.09 2.70
N GLU A 2 -3.16 31.23 1.39
CA GLU A 2 -2.36 30.31 0.59
C GLU A 2 -0.90 30.77 0.69
N GLU A 3 -0.13 30.14 1.57
CA GLU A 3 1.32 30.33 1.60
C GLU A 3 1.94 29.48 0.48
N SER A 4 2.61 30.14 -0.45
CA SER A 4 3.33 29.48 -1.54
C SER A 4 4.82 29.74 -1.38
N VAL A 5 5.60 28.67 -1.29
CA VAL A 5 7.06 28.72 -1.17
C VAL A 5 7.66 28.16 -2.45
N ASN A 6 8.43 29.00 -3.16
CA ASN A 6 9.14 28.58 -4.36
C ASN A 6 10.46 27.91 -3.98
N LEU A 7 10.53 26.58 -4.16
CA LEU A 7 11.73 25.79 -3.90
C LEU A 7 12.39 25.38 -5.21
N LYS A 8 13.72 25.48 -5.26
CA LYS A 8 14.50 24.95 -6.38
C LYS A 8 14.65 23.44 -6.23
N ILE A 9 14.38 22.71 -7.31
CA ILE A 9 14.62 21.27 -7.37
C ILE A 9 16.12 21.02 -7.55
N ASP A 10 16.69 20.18 -6.70
CA ASP A 10 18.10 19.78 -6.82
C ASP A 10 18.31 18.93 -8.08
N SER A 11 19.56 18.84 -8.56
CA SER A 11 20.01 18.03 -9.70
C SER A 11 19.54 16.57 -9.68
N LYS A 12 19.30 16.01 -8.48
CA LYS A 12 18.80 14.64 -8.26
C LYS A 12 17.27 14.54 -8.16
N GLY A 13 16.53 15.62 -8.46
CA GLY A 13 15.07 15.64 -8.38
C GLY A 13 14.52 15.69 -6.94
N ARG A 14 15.31 16.15 -5.98
CA ARG A 14 14.92 16.25 -4.56
C ARG A 14 14.33 17.62 -4.27
N LEU A 15 13.27 17.65 -3.46
CA LEU A 15 12.69 18.86 -2.88
C LEU A 15 13.19 19.00 -1.44
N CYS A 16 13.89 20.10 -1.15
CA CYS A 16 14.31 20.40 0.21
C CYS A 16 13.16 21.11 0.92
N VAL A 17 12.48 20.39 1.81
CA VAL A 17 11.35 20.93 2.59
C VAL A 17 11.92 21.73 3.78
N PRO A 18 11.51 23.00 3.96
CA PRO A 18 11.85 23.80 5.14
C PRO A 18 11.48 23.11 6.46
N ALA A 19 12.17 23.48 7.55
CA ALA A 19 11.99 22.83 8.84
C ALA A 19 10.56 23.00 9.38
N GLU A 20 9.94 24.17 9.16
CA GLU A 20 8.59 24.48 9.62
C GLU A 20 7.58 23.50 9.00
N ILE A 21 7.66 23.30 7.68
CA ILE A 21 6.78 22.39 6.94
C ILE A 21 7.09 20.93 7.30
N ARG A 22 8.35 20.60 7.58
CA ARG A 22 8.75 19.24 7.99
C ARG A 22 8.15 18.84 9.33
N GLU A 23 8.08 19.77 10.29
CA GLU A 23 7.44 19.53 11.59
C GLU A 23 5.93 19.26 11.44
N GLU A 24 5.26 19.93 10.50
CA GLU A 24 3.84 19.74 10.24
C GLU A 24 3.53 18.43 9.51
N ILE A 25 4.31 18.07 8.49
CA ILE A 25 4.02 16.93 7.61
C ILE A 25 4.57 15.60 8.18
N GLY A 26 5.67 15.66 8.94
CA GLY A 26 6.32 14.50 9.51
C GLY A 26 7.30 13.80 8.56
N GLU A 27 7.70 12.57 8.91
CA GLU A 27 8.76 11.84 8.21
C GLU A 27 8.31 11.19 6.89
N ILE A 28 7.04 10.80 6.79
CA ILE A 28 6.50 10.07 5.64
C ILE A 28 5.45 10.93 4.96
N ILE A 29 5.56 11.05 3.63
CA ILE A 29 4.68 11.88 2.82
C ILE A 29 4.02 11.06 1.72
N THR A 30 2.77 11.41 1.40
CA THR A 30 2.05 10.87 0.24
C THR A 30 1.97 11.94 -0.84
N LEU A 31 2.47 11.62 -2.03
CA LEU A 31 2.32 12.47 -3.21
C LEU A 31 1.07 12.07 -3.99
N LYS A 32 0.08 12.98 -4.04
CA LYS A 32 -1.16 12.78 -4.79
C LYS A 32 -1.17 13.67 -6.04
N LYS A 33 -1.38 13.07 -7.21
CA LYS A 33 -1.53 13.80 -8.47
C LYS A 33 -2.92 14.44 -8.57
N THR A 34 -2.97 15.72 -8.89
CA THR A 34 -4.20 16.48 -9.20
C THR A 34 -4.09 17.15 -10.57
N PRO A 35 -5.20 17.64 -11.16
CA PRO A 35 -5.15 18.31 -12.46
C PRO A 35 -4.28 19.57 -12.50
N GLN A 36 -4.10 20.23 -11.35
CA GLN A 36 -3.31 21.46 -11.21
C GLN A 36 -1.86 21.20 -10.75
N GLY A 37 -1.51 19.98 -10.37
CA GLY A 37 -0.16 19.67 -9.90
C GLY A 37 -0.07 18.43 -9.00
N TYR A 38 0.80 18.51 -8.00
CA TYR A 38 0.99 17.46 -7.00
C TYR A 38 0.72 18.03 -5.60
N LEU A 39 -0.08 17.32 -4.82
CA LEU A 39 -0.32 17.59 -3.41
C LEU A 39 0.57 16.71 -2.55
N ILE A 40 1.28 17.33 -1.61
CA ILE A 40 2.02 16.65 -0.56
C ILE A 40 1.10 16.57 0.65
N ILE A 41 0.83 15.36 1.14
CA ILE A 41 -0.05 15.12 2.28
C ILE A 41 0.75 14.30 3.31
N PRO A 42 0.59 14.56 4.63
CA PRO A 42 1.16 13.70 5.66
C PRO A 42 0.78 12.25 5.40
N GLY A 43 1.78 11.39 5.25
CA GLY A 43 1.60 9.97 5.05
C GLY A 43 1.38 9.28 6.38
N LYS A 44 0.35 8.43 6.45
CA LYS A 44 0.24 7.47 7.54
C LYS A 44 1.13 6.28 7.20
N THR A 45 1.98 5.85 8.12
CA THR A 45 2.55 4.50 8.06
C THR A 45 1.37 3.54 7.95
N LYS A 46 1.32 2.74 6.89
CA LYS A 46 0.48 1.56 6.91
C LYS A 46 1.11 0.64 7.94
N ASP A 47 0.57 0.64 9.16
CA ASP A 47 1.01 -0.29 10.19
C ASP A 47 0.79 -1.70 9.66
N PHE A 48 1.88 -2.38 9.34
CA PHE A 48 1.88 -3.74 8.82
C PHE A 48 1.00 -4.66 9.68
N LEU A 49 1.11 -4.51 11.01
CA LEU A 49 0.30 -5.25 11.98
C LEU A 49 -1.20 -5.00 11.78
N SER A 50 -1.60 -3.75 11.52
CA SER A 50 -3.01 -3.40 11.30
C SER A 50 -3.56 -3.96 9.98
N GLU A 51 -2.76 -4.01 8.91
CA GLU A 51 -3.17 -4.64 7.64
C GLU A 51 -3.21 -6.17 7.76
N PHE A 52 -2.25 -6.75 8.47
CA PHE A 52 -2.19 -8.18 8.73
C PHE A 52 -3.37 -8.67 9.57
N GLU A 53 -3.70 -7.94 10.64
CA GLU A 53 -4.85 -8.25 11.49
C GLU A 53 -6.16 -8.18 10.71
N LYS A 54 -6.34 -7.15 9.86
CA LYS A 54 -7.49 -7.06 8.95
C LYS A 54 -7.58 -8.25 8.00
N LEU A 55 -6.44 -8.73 7.49
CA LEU A 55 -6.40 -9.83 6.53
C LEU A 55 -6.79 -11.15 7.20
N ILE A 56 -6.21 -11.46 8.37
CA ILE A 56 -6.52 -12.69 9.11
C ILE A 56 -7.94 -12.70 9.64
N THR A 57 -8.42 -11.56 10.14
CA THR A 57 -9.76 -11.44 10.73
C THR A 57 -10.85 -11.36 9.64
N SER A 58 -10.47 -11.10 8.39
CA SER A 58 -11.44 -11.05 7.29
C SER A 58 -12.11 -12.42 7.10
N ALA A 59 -13.44 -12.43 7.10
CA ALA A 59 -14.19 -13.65 6.85
C ALA A 59 -13.86 -14.18 5.44
N PRO A 60 -13.37 -15.42 5.30
CA PRO A 60 -13.02 -15.95 3.99
C PRO A 60 -14.27 -16.05 3.13
N LYS A 61 -14.18 -15.56 1.89
CA LYS A 61 -15.26 -15.73 0.90
C LYS A 61 -15.42 -17.23 0.62
N ARG A 62 -16.48 -17.83 1.16
CA ARG A 62 -16.84 -19.22 0.86
C ARG A 62 -17.14 -19.35 -0.63
N LYS A 63 -16.33 -20.12 -1.37
CA LYS A 63 -16.49 -20.35 -2.82
C LYS A 63 -17.62 -21.36 -3.17
N GLY A 64 -18.60 -21.53 -2.28
CA GLY A 64 -19.72 -22.47 -2.45
C GLY A 64 -19.50 -23.82 -1.75
N LYS A 65 -20.31 -24.82 -2.10
CA LYS A 65 -20.22 -26.18 -1.54
C LYS A 65 -18.95 -26.86 -2.07
N PRO A 66 -18.16 -27.52 -1.20
CA PRO A 66 -17.02 -28.29 -1.66
C PRO A 66 -17.49 -29.42 -2.59
N LYS A 67 -16.80 -29.58 -3.72
CA LYS A 67 -16.97 -30.75 -4.59
C LYS A 67 -16.11 -31.87 -4.03
N LEU A 68 -16.67 -33.07 -3.90
CA LEU A 68 -15.88 -34.26 -3.60
C LEU A 68 -14.98 -34.53 -4.80
N ALA A 69 -13.67 -34.65 -4.55
CA ALA A 69 -12.73 -35.06 -5.57
C ALA A 69 -13.00 -36.52 -5.96
N THR A 70 -12.92 -36.82 -7.24
CA THR A 70 -13.01 -38.18 -7.76
C THR A 70 -11.74 -38.98 -7.41
N PRO A 71 -11.81 -40.32 -7.36
CA PRO A 71 -10.64 -41.16 -7.12
C PRO A 71 -9.49 -40.92 -8.13
N GLU A 72 -9.81 -40.54 -9.38
CA GLU A 72 -8.81 -40.22 -10.40
C GLU A 72 -8.09 -38.91 -10.10
N GLU A 73 -8.82 -37.86 -9.71
CA GLU A 73 -8.25 -36.57 -9.28
C GLU A 73 -7.40 -36.71 -8.01
N MET A 74 -7.82 -37.54 -7.06
CA MET A 74 -6.99 -37.82 -5.88
C MET A 74 -5.68 -38.50 -6.28
N LYS A 75 -5.74 -39.53 -7.14
CA LYS A 75 -4.57 -40.29 -7.58
C LYS A 75 -3.62 -39.49 -8.47
N SER A 76 -4.08 -38.44 -9.16
CA SER A 76 -3.22 -37.60 -10.00
C SER A 76 -2.24 -36.75 -9.18
N ILE A 77 -2.64 -36.26 -8.01
CA ILE A 77 -1.79 -35.49 -7.08
C ILE A 77 -0.55 -36.31 -6.67
N TRP A 78 -0.75 -37.61 -6.38
CA TRP A 78 0.33 -38.51 -5.96
C TRP A 78 1.27 -38.92 -7.11
N ARG A 79 0.87 -38.77 -8.37
CA ARG A 79 1.75 -39.09 -9.52
C ARG A 79 2.79 -38.01 -9.80
N VAL A 80 2.55 -36.77 -9.36
CA VAL A 80 3.45 -35.63 -9.61
C VAL A 80 4.67 -35.66 -8.67
N ALA A 81 4.65 -36.47 -7.62
CA ALA A 81 5.76 -36.65 -6.67
C ALA A 81 6.87 -37.58 -7.21
N LYS A 82 7.26 -37.44 -8.48
CA LYS A 82 8.31 -38.24 -9.12
C LYS A 82 9.50 -37.38 -9.53
#